data_AF-A0A946DD68-F1
#
_entry.id   AF-A0A946DD68-F1
#
_cell.length_a   1.000
_cell.length_b   1.000
_cell.length_c   1.000
_cell.angle_alpha   90.00
_cell.angle_beta   90.00
_cell.angle_gamma   90.00
#
_symmetry.space_group_name_H-M   'P 1'
#
loop_
_entity.id
_entity.type
_entity.pdbx_description
1 polymer ?
#
loop_
_entity_poly.entity_id
_entity_poly.type
_entity_poly.pdbx_seq_one_letter_code
_entity_poly.pdbx_strand_id
1 'polypeptide(L)' 'MSHRILLTLTLVFTLTGCAPDIIDNNNYNYTSTLGQELIDLKRAMDEGAIDQEQYNELFEGLKESRFGE' A
#
# COMPACT_ATOMS: atom_id res chain seq x y z
N MET A 1 22.68 -40.49 -21.96
CA MET A 1 21.58 -39.56 -22.31
C MET A 1 20.49 -39.50 -21.23
N SER A 2 20.17 -40.62 -20.58
CA SER A 2 19.11 -40.73 -19.55
C SER A 2 19.33 -39.94 -18.25
N HIS A 3 20.58 -39.68 -17.84
CA HIS A 3 20.84 -38.97 -16.57
C HIS A 3 20.55 -37.46 -16.65
N ARG A 4 20.70 -36.83 -17.81
CA ARG A 4 20.43 -35.38 -17.95
C ARG A 4 18.93 -35.06 -17.89
N ILE A 5 18.10 -35.99 -18.33
CA ILE A 5 16.63 -35.90 -18.30
C ILE A 5 16.09 -36.06 -16.87
N LEU A 6 16.71 -36.95 -16.08
CA LEU A 6 16.33 -37.18 -14.69
C LEU A 6 16.54 -35.94 -13.80
N LEU A 7 17.61 -35.19 -14.06
CA LEU A 7 17.98 -33.99 -13.31
C LEU A 7 17.09 -32.78 -13.65
N THR A 8 16.57 -32.71 -14.87
CA THR A 8 15.64 -31.65 -15.28
C THR A 8 14.21 -31.87 -14.76
N LEU A 9 13.82 -33.13 -14.50
CA LEU A 9 12.46 -33.46 -14.05
C LEU A 9 12.23 -33.14 -12.56
N THR A 10 13.26 -33.28 -11.72
CA THR A 10 13.16 -32.98 -10.28
C THR A 10 13.14 -31.48 -9.98
N LEU A 11 13.68 -30.63 -10.85
CA LEU A 11 13.68 -29.16 -10.72
C LEU A 11 12.27 -28.55 -10.86
N VAL A 12 11.37 -29.20 -11.60
CA VAL A 12 10.02 -28.67 -11.86
C VAL A 12 9.10 -28.85 -10.65
N PHE A 13 9.36 -29.82 -9.78
CA PHE A 13 8.55 -30.09 -8.59
C PHE A 13 8.88 -29.20 -7.38
N THR A 14 10.01 -28.50 -7.38
CA THR A 14 10.36 -27.58 -6.27
C THR A 14 9.73 -26.18 -6.44
N LEU A 15 9.06 -25.93 -7.56
CA LEU A 15 8.42 -24.63 -7.88
C LEU A 15 6.91 -24.61 -7.66
N THR A 16 6.28 -25.74 -7.31
CA THR A 16 4.87 -25.76 -6.89
C THR A 16 4.75 -25.28 -5.44
N GLY A 17 4.85 -23.96 -5.29
CA GLY A 17 3.99 -23.17 -4.43
C GLY A 17 3.94 -23.53 -2.96
N CYS A 18 4.82 -22.89 -2.17
CA CYS A 18 4.34 -22.33 -0.91
C CYS A 18 3.33 -21.24 -1.30
N ALA A 19 2.04 -21.56 -1.25
CA ALA A 19 0.99 -20.55 -1.31
C ALA A 19 0.93 -19.92 0.09
N PRO A 20 1.35 -18.67 0.30
CA PRO A 20 0.84 -17.93 1.43
C PRO A 20 -0.62 -17.64 1.11
N ASP A 21 -1.51 -18.52 1.58
CA ASP A 21 -2.89 -18.13 1.86
C ASP A 21 -2.86 -17.23 3.10
N ILE A 22 -2.28 -16.05 2.90
CA ILE A 22 -2.44 -14.94 3.80
C ILE A 22 -3.08 -13.87 2.93
N ILE A 23 -4.37 -14.07 2.64
CA ILE A 23 -5.28 -12.94 2.60
C ILE A 23 -5.27 -12.39 4.02
N ASP A 24 -4.21 -11.66 4.34
CA ASP A 24 -4.23 -10.76 5.46
C ASP A 24 -5.21 -9.70 5.01
N ASN A 25 -6.46 -9.89 5.38
CA ASN A 25 -7.39 -8.79 5.55
C ASN A 25 -6.88 -7.96 6.73
N ASN A 26 -5.63 -7.50 6.63
CA ASN A 26 -5.11 -6.38 7.35
C ASN A 26 -5.88 -5.20 6.80
N ASN A 27 -7.10 -5.07 7.32
CA ASN A 27 -7.58 -3.77 7.76
C ASN A 27 -6.52 -3.28 8.76
N TYR A 28 -5.37 -2.84 8.25
CA TYR A 28 -4.52 -1.92 8.93
C TYR A 28 -5.45 -0.75 9.19
N ASN A 29 -6.03 -0.76 10.39
CA ASN A 29 -6.71 0.38 10.97
C ASN A 29 -5.59 1.39 11.17
N TYR A 30 -5.20 2.05 10.09
CA TYR A 30 -4.35 3.21 10.12
C TYR A 30 -5.24 4.30 10.68
N THR A 31 -5.43 4.28 12.00
CA THR A 31 -6.05 5.37 12.73
C THR A 31 -5.05 6.50 12.73
N SER A 32 -4.88 7.13 11.57
CA SER A 32 -4.17 8.40 11.49
C SER A 32 -5.03 9.43 12.20
N THR A 33 -4.37 10.25 13.01
CA THR A 33 -5.05 11.40 13.61
C THR A 33 -5.22 12.46 12.53
N LEU A 34 -6.27 13.28 12.62
CA LEU A 34 -6.45 14.41 11.69
C LEU A 34 -5.18 15.29 11.63
N GLY A 35 -4.52 15.52 12.77
CA GLY A 35 -3.27 16.27 12.80
C GLY A 35 -2.17 15.65 11.95
N GLN A 36 -2.03 14.33 11.97
CA GLN A 36 -1.04 13.61 11.16
C GLN A 36 -1.38 13.67 9.66
N GLU A 37 -2.66 13.52 9.30
CA GLU A 37 -3.14 13.65 7.92
C GLU A 37 -2.86 15.05 7.36
N LEU A 38 -3.06 16.11 8.17
CA LEU A 38 -2.77 17.49 7.78
C LEU A 38 -1.27 17.77 7.63
N ILE A 39 -0.43 17.18 8.49
CA ILE A 39 1.03 17.27 8.39
C ILE A 39 1.51 16.60 7.10
N ASP A 40 0.98 15.42 6.80
CA ASP A 40 1.33 14.67 5.59
C ASP A 40 0.86 15.38 4.33
N LEU A 41 -0.34 15.97 4.35
CA LEU A 41 -0.87 16.78 3.26
C LEU A 41 0.01 18.01 2.99
N LYS A 42 0.43 18.71 4.05
CA LYS A 42 1.33 19.86 3.92
C LYS A 42 2.69 19.45 3.36
N ARG A 43 3.23 18.33 3.82
CA ARG A 43 4.50 17.80 3.31
C ARG A 43 4.41 17.46 1.82
N ALA A 44 3.32 16.82 1.37
CA ALA A 44 3.12 16.52 -0.04
C ALA A 44 3.12 17.78 -0.92
N MET A 45 2.54 18.88 -0.43
CA MET A 45 2.59 20.18 -1.12
C MET A 45 4.01 20.77 -1.11
N ASP A 46 4.69 20.76 0.04
CA ASP A 46 6.04 21.30 0.19
C ASP A 46 7.07 20.50 -0.67
N GLU A 47 6.83 19.21 -0.89
CA GLU A 47 7.60 18.32 -1.79
C GLU A 47 7.20 18.48 -3.28
N GLY A 48 6.17 19.25 -3.58
CA GLY A 48 5.67 19.47 -4.94
C GLY A 48 4.91 18.27 -5.53
N ALA A 49 4.48 17.32 -4.70
CA ALA A 49 3.65 16.20 -5.12
C ALA A 49 2.20 16.61 -5.44
N ILE A 50 1.74 17.71 -4.81
CA ILE A 50 0.47 18.38 -5.10
C ILE A 50 0.70 19.89 -5.18
N ASP A 51 -0.18 20.58 -5.90
CA ASP A 51 -0.18 22.04 -5.96
C ASP A 51 -1.03 22.68 -4.84
N GLN A 52 -1.02 24.01 -4.77
CA GLN A 52 -1.74 24.78 -3.75
C GLN A 52 -3.26 24.65 -3.85
N GLU A 53 -3.82 24.48 -5.05
CA GLU A 53 -5.26 24.31 -5.26
C GLU A 53 -5.70 22.94 -4.73
N GLN A 54 -4.97 21.89 -5.10
CA GLN A 54 -5.17 20.53 -4.59
C GLN A 54 -5.01 20.46 -3.07
N TYR A 55 -4.02 21.15 -2.49
CA TYR A 55 -3.86 21.24 -1.05
C TYR A 55 -5.11 21.82 -0.37
N ASN A 56 -5.67 22.90 -0.93
CA ASN A 56 -6.84 23.56 -0.34
C ASN A 56 -8.09 22.67 -0.40
N GLU A 57 -8.34 22.00 -1.53
CA GLU A 57 -9.47 21.07 -1.67
C GLU A 57 -9.37 19.89 -0.69
N LEU A 58 -8.20 19.28 -0.60
CA LEU A 58 -7.95 18.15 0.31
C LEU A 58 -8.01 18.58 1.78
N PHE A 59 -7.54 19.79 2.10
CA PHE A 59 -7.58 20.33 3.46
C PHE A 59 -9.02 20.53 3.95
N GLU A 60 -9.90 21.10 3.12
CA GLU A 60 -11.31 21.26 3.47
C GLU A 60 -12.04 19.90 3.53
N GLY A 61 -11.75 18.97 2.61
CA GLY A 61 -12.31 17.62 2.66
C GLY A 61 -11.91 16.83 3.92
N LEU A 62 -10.67 16.98 4.39
CA LEU A 62 -10.21 16.36 5.64
C LEU A 62 -10.87 16.98 6.87
N LYS A 63 -11.15 18.29 6.86
CA LYS A 63 -11.89 18.95 7.95
C LYS A 63 -13.35 18.50 7.97
N GLU A 64 -14.02 18.45 6.83
CA GLU A 64 -15.42 18.07 6.74
C GLU A 64 -15.64 16.60 7.14
N SER A 65 -14.78 15.69 6.70
CA SER A 65 -14.87 14.26 7.04
C SER A 65 -14.67 13.94 8.53
N ARG A 66 -14.06 14.84 9.31
CA ARG A 66 -13.78 14.65 10.75
C ARG A 66 -14.68 15.47 11.69
N PHE A 67 -15.28 16.55 11.20
CA PHE A 67 -16.13 17.44 12.00
C PHE A 67 -17.57 17.59 11.49
N GLY A 68 -17.91 16.94 10.37
CA GLY A 68 -19.25 16.97 9.77
C GLY A 68 -20.27 16.02 10.40
N GLU A 69 -20.06 15.58 11.65
CA GLU A 69 -21.02 14.79 12.43
C GLU A 69 -21.92 15.68 13.30
#